data_AF-A0A2V8Z0C8-F1
#
_entry.id   AF-A0A2V8Z0C8-F1
#
_cell.length_a   1.000
_cell.length_b   1.000
_cell.length_c   1.000
_cell.angle_alpha   90.00
_cell.angle_beta   90.00
_cell.angle_gamma   90.00
#
_symmetry.space_group_name_H-M   'P 1'
#
loop_
_entity.id
_entity.type
_entity.pdbx_description
1 polymer ?
#
loop_
_entity_poly.entity_id
_entity_poly.type
_entity_poly.pdbx_seq_one_letter_code
_entity_poly.pdbx_strand_id
1 'polypeptide(L)'
;MGLTVAAFFFAVVCVAANFFAGQQEPGPWKRFELPFEWYAVTFCAVTLLPENLRPSPDAGWIGLLGSRLTTISAIFGLCILGQLKPRKWHLAGFAGCALLYFAFLYQDTGWLNRLEANAEKLTDSLAPGTRVVVTIDAPPGSRIQFVQHAVERACIGHCFSYANYEPASKEFRVRVQEGSPVVTSSTDTAEDMASGEYEVDDSDLPLKQIYQCDARDLTKLCIRDLAAGDDLDIEIGGKPGRH
;
A
#
# COMPACT_ATOMS: atom_id res chain seq x y z
N MET A 1 8.19 13.41 0.56
CA MET A 1 9.17 13.63 -0.54
C MET A 1 10.48 14.27 -0.10
N GLY A 2 10.50 15.20 0.87
CA GLY A 2 11.73 15.93 1.24
C GLY A 2 12.86 15.06 1.83
N LEU A 3 12.55 14.11 2.72
CA LEU A 3 13.58 13.29 3.39
C LEU A 3 14.32 12.35 2.43
N THR A 4 13.60 11.69 1.53
CA THR A 4 14.19 10.75 0.55
C THR A 4 15.11 11.49 -0.42
N VAL A 5 14.70 12.67 -0.88
CA VAL A 5 15.52 13.54 -1.74
C VAL A 5 16.77 14.01 -1.00
N ALA A 6 16.63 14.44 0.26
CA ALA A 6 17.78 14.85 1.08
C ALA A 6 18.78 13.70 1.31
N ALA A 7 18.28 12.50 1.64
CA ALA A 7 19.12 11.31 1.80
C ALA A 7 19.83 10.93 0.50
N PHE A 8 19.14 11.02 -0.64
CA PHE A 8 19.74 10.77 -1.95
C PHE A 8 20.84 11.78 -2.29
N PHE A 9 20.60 13.08 -2.12
CA PHE A 9 21.63 14.09 -2.35
C PHE A 9 22.81 13.91 -1.40
N PHE A 10 22.57 13.57 -0.13
CA PHE A 10 23.64 13.28 0.81
C PHE A 10 24.49 12.07 0.35
N ALA A 11 23.85 11.01 -0.15
CA ALA A 11 24.55 9.86 -0.74
C ALA A 11 25.40 10.26 -1.96
N VAL A 12 24.87 11.08 -2.87
CA VAL A 12 25.62 11.61 -4.02
C VAL A 12 26.82 12.44 -3.56
N VAL A 13 26.67 13.29 -2.55
CA VAL A 13 27.75 14.08 -1.96
C VAL A 13 28.82 13.16 -1.35
N CYS A 14 28.44 12.08 -0.65
CA CYS A 14 29.38 11.10 -0.11
C CYS A 14 30.23 10.44 -1.21
N VAL A 15 29.57 10.03 -2.31
CA VAL A 15 30.26 9.42 -3.47
C VAL A 15 31.19 10.44 -4.12
N ALA A 16 30.71 11.65 -4.41
CA ALA A 16 31.52 12.72 -5.03
C ALA A 16 32.73 13.10 -4.16
N ALA A 17 32.54 13.30 -2.85
CA ALA A 17 33.62 13.62 -1.92
C ALA A 17 34.68 12.51 -1.82
N ASN A 18 34.29 11.25 -2.00
CA ASN A 18 35.23 10.13 -2.08
C ASN A 18 36.04 10.17 -3.38
N PHE A 19 35.42 10.50 -4.52
CA PHE A 19 36.14 10.68 -5.79
C PHE A 19 37.15 11.83 -5.74
N PHE A 20 36.76 12.99 -5.22
CA PHE A 20 37.68 14.15 -5.09
C PHE A 20 38.83 13.88 -4.11
N ALA A 21 38.59 13.15 -3.03
CA ALA A 21 39.63 12.78 -2.07
C ALA A 21 40.51 11.59 -2.52
N GLY A 22 40.07 10.82 -3.52
CA GLY A 22 40.70 9.58 -3.97
C GLY A 22 41.54 9.67 -5.25
N GLN A 23 41.72 10.88 -5.82
CA GLN A 23 42.46 11.10 -7.09
C GLN A 23 43.93 10.64 -7.09
N GLN A 24 44.45 10.08 -6.00
CA GLN A 24 45.83 9.59 -5.91
C GLN A 24 46.00 8.08 -6.17
N GLU A 25 44.93 7.27 -6.21
CA GLU A 25 45.05 5.84 -6.53
C GLU A 25 44.59 5.53 -7.97
N PRO A 26 45.38 4.82 -8.79
CA PRO A 26 44.97 4.43 -10.13
C PRO A 26 43.92 3.30 -10.09
N GLY A 27 42.82 3.47 -10.81
CA GLY A 27 41.77 2.45 -11.00
C GLY A 27 40.62 2.34 -9.99
N PRO A 28 40.14 3.43 -9.33
CA PRO A 28 39.04 3.34 -8.36
C PRO A 28 37.69 2.99 -9.01
N TRP A 29 37.53 3.27 -10.30
CA TRP A 29 36.25 3.18 -11.01
C TRP A 29 35.78 1.75 -11.29
N LYS A 30 36.71 0.81 -11.53
CA LYS A 30 36.38 -0.60 -11.84
C LYS A 30 35.56 -1.29 -10.74
N ARG A 31 35.65 -0.81 -9.50
CA ARG A 31 34.88 -1.38 -8.37
C ARG A 31 33.42 -0.94 -8.41
N PHE A 32 33.16 0.28 -8.90
CA PHE A 32 31.82 0.87 -8.96
C PHE A 32 31.05 0.53 -10.24
N GLU A 33 31.74 0.10 -11.30
CA GLU A 33 31.17 -0.17 -12.62
C GLU A 33 29.97 -1.12 -12.58
N LEU A 34 30.15 -2.33 -12.04
CA LEU A 34 29.07 -3.32 -11.96
C LEU A 34 27.86 -2.83 -11.12
N PRO A 35 28.01 -2.39 -9.85
CA PRO A 35 26.87 -1.90 -9.08
C PRO A 35 26.16 -0.69 -9.73
N PHE A 36 26.91 0.18 -10.41
CA PHE A 36 26.36 1.33 -11.11
C PHE A 36 25.54 0.90 -12.34
N GLU A 37 26.04 -0.05 -13.14
CA GLU A 37 25.29 -0.62 -14.26
C GLU A 37 23.98 -1.26 -13.77
N TRP A 38 24.03 -2.08 -12.72
CA TRP A 38 22.83 -2.68 -12.13
C TRP A 38 21.87 -1.63 -11.56
N TYR A 39 22.39 -0.60 -10.90
CA TYR A 39 21.58 0.53 -10.42
C TYR A 39 20.89 1.25 -11.59
N ALA A 40 21.61 1.55 -12.67
CA ALA A 40 21.07 2.25 -13.83
C ALA A 40 20.01 1.41 -14.55
N VAL A 41 20.27 0.12 -14.78
CA VAL A 41 19.31 -0.80 -15.41
C VAL A 41 18.04 -0.92 -14.58
N THR A 42 18.17 -1.12 -13.26
CA THR A 42 16.99 -1.23 -12.39
C THR A 42 16.25 0.08 -12.23
N PHE A 43 16.96 1.22 -12.20
CA PHE A 43 16.33 2.53 -12.22
C PHE A 43 15.51 2.74 -13.51
N CYS A 44 16.07 2.41 -14.67
CA CYS A 44 15.34 2.43 -15.94
C CYS A 44 14.11 1.52 -15.87
N ALA A 45 14.24 0.31 -15.33
CA ALA A 45 13.10 -0.61 -15.17
C ALA A 45 12.00 -0.02 -14.28
N VAL A 46 12.34 0.61 -13.15
CA VAL A 46 11.38 1.32 -12.28
C VAL A 46 10.63 2.42 -13.04
N THR A 47 11.32 3.16 -13.92
CA THR A 47 10.71 4.29 -14.65
C THR A 47 9.91 3.87 -15.89
N LEU A 48 10.25 2.75 -16.51
CA LEU A 48 9.69 2.32 -17.79
C LEU A 48 8.62 1.24 -17.66
N LEU A 49 8.65 0.44 -16.59
CA LEU A 49 7.62 -0.57 -16.36
C LEU A 49 6.35 0.07 -15.79
N PRO A 50 5.17 -0.43 -16.18
CA PRO A 50 3.92 0.02 -15.61
C PRO A 50 3.83 -0.38 -14.14
N GLU A 51 3.15 0.43 -13.32
CA GLU A 51 2.97 0.14 -11.89
C GLU A 51 2.05 -1.06 -11.67
N ASN A 52 1.02 -1.21 -12.51
CA ASN A 52 0.02 -2.26 -12.44
C ASN A 52 -0.15 -2.93 -13.81
N LEU A 53 -0.29 -4.26 -13.82
CA LEU A 53 -0.53 -5.04 -15.04
C LEU A 53 -1.63 -6.09 -14.78
N ARG A 54 -2.57 -6.23 -15.72
CA ARG A 54 -3.66 -7.22 -15.66
C ARG A 54 -3.55 -8.19 -16.83
N PRO A 55 -3.08 -9.44 -16.62
CA PRO A 55 -2.82 -10.38 -17.71
C PRO A 55 -4.10 -10.89 -18.40
N SER A 56 -5.21 -10.98 -17.67
CA SER A 56 -6.50 -11.45 -18.19
C SER A 56 -7.66 -10.79 -17.45
N PRO A 57 -8.87 -10.71 -18.06
CA PRO A 57 -10.05 -10.16 -17.40
C PRO A 57 -10.41 -10.89 -16.10
N ASP A 58 -10.29 -12.21 -16.05
CA ASP A 58 -10.61 -12.95 -14.82
C ASP A 58 -9.53 -12.83 -13.73
N ALA A 59 -8.37 -12.25 -14.03
CA ALA A 59 -7.25 -12.14 -13.09
C ALA A 59 -7.31 -10.83 -12.29
N GLY A 60 -6.73 -10.88 -11.09
CA GLY A 60 -6.49 -9.69 -10.28
C GLY A 60 -5.40 -8.81 -10.88
N TRP A 61 -5.29 -7.58 -10.38
CA TRP A 61 -4.21 -6.68 -10.78
C TRP A 61 -2.89 -7.10 -10.15
N ILE A 62 -1.87 -7.32 -10.99
CA ILE A 62 -0.48 -7.42 -10.52
C ILE A 62 0.03 -6.01 -10.28
N GLY A 63 -0.13 -5.52 -9.06
CA GLY A 63 0.23 -4.16 -8.68
C GLY A 63 1.60 -3.97 -8.04
N LEU A 64 1.96 -2.70 -7.87
CA LEU A 64 3.18 -2.24 -7.21
C LEU A 64 4.49 -2.72 -7.86
N LEU A 65 4.51 -2.96 -9.17
CA LEU A 65 5.70 -3.47 -9.86
C LEU A 65 6.86 -2.47 -9.77
N GLY A 66 6.65 -1.22 -10.18
CA GLY A 66 7.64 -0.15 -10.07
C GLY A 66 8.02 0.09 -8.62
N SER A 67 7.03 0.22 -7.72
CA SER A 67 7.26 0.36 -6.27
C SER A 67 8.13 -0.75 -5.69
N ARG A 68 7.93 -2.03 -6.04
CA ARG A 68 8.76 -3.16 -5.57
C ARG A 68 10.18 -3.07 -6.12
N LEU A 69 10.32 -2.74 -7.40
CA LEU A 69 11.63 -2.58 -8.04
C LEU A 69 12.45 -1.42 -7.45
N THR A 70 11.83 -0.41 -6.84
CA THR A 70 12.57 0.65 -6.13
C THR A 70 13.42 0.10 -4.99
N THR A 71 12.98 -0.98 -4.33
CA THR A 71 13.74 -1.65 -3.27
C THR A 71 15.00 -2.29 -3.85
N ILE A 72 14.89 -2.94 -5.01
CA ILE A 72 16.03 -3.55 -5.70
C ILE A 72 17.01 -2.46 -6.15
N SER A 73 16.53 -1.35 -6.70
CA SER A 73 17.36 -0.20 -7.05
C SER A 73 18.08 0.37 -5.82
N ALA A 74 17.39 0.50 -4.68
CA ALA A 74 17.98 0.95 -3.43
C ALA A 74 19.10 0.02 -2.94
N ILE A 75 18.96 -1.31 -3.07
CA ILE A 75 20.01 -2.28 -2.74
C ILE A 75 21.27 -2.01 -3.57
N PHE A 76 21.15 -1.82 -4.88
CA PHE A 76 22.32 -1.51 -5.72
C PHE A 76 22.94 -0.15 -5.38
N GLY A 77 22.13 0.85 -5.03
CA GLY A 77 22.62 2.12 -4.50
C GLY A 77 23.42 1.96 -3.20
N LEU A 78 22.95 1.11 -2.29
CA LEU A 78 23.67 0.76 -1.06
C LEU A 78 24.97 0.00 -1.35
N CYS A 79 25.01 -0.86 -2.37
CA CYS A 79 26.24 -1.52 -2.81
C CYS A 79 27.30 -0.49 -3.27
N ILE A 80 26.90 0.57 -3.98
CA ILE A 80 27.81 1.67 -4.34
C ILE A 80 28.32 2.37 -3.09
N LEU A 81 27.43 2.72 -2.15
CA LEU A 81 27.82 3.37 -0.88
C LEU A 81 28.71 2.48 -0.01
N GLY A 82 28.50 1.17 -0.01
CA GLY A 82 29.29 0.20 0.75
C GLY A 82 30.75 0.08 0.30
N GLN A 83 31.09 0.57 -0.90
CA GLN A 83 32.48 0.61 -1.37
C GLN A 83 33.24 1.86 -0.91
N LEU A 84 32.57 2.82 -0.29
CA LEU A 84 33.19 4.03 0.24
C LEU A 84 33.95 3.70 1.54
N LYS A 85 35.13 4.32 1.74
CA LYS A 85 35.81 4.27 3.04
C LYS A 85 34.95 5.03 4.08
N PRO A 86 34.48 4.39 5.16
CA PRO A 86 33.59 5.03 6.11
C PRO A 86 34.30 6.18 6.83
N ARG A 87 33.61 7.33 6.96
CA ARG A 87 34.09 8.52 7.67
C ARG A 87 33.08 8.92 8.74
N LYS A 88 33.53 9.57 9.82
CA LYS A 88 32.67 9.98 10.95
C LYS A 88 31.49 10.86 10.51
N TRP A 89 31.67 11.69 9.48
CA TRP A 89 30.60 12.54 8.95
C TRP A 89 29.57 11.77 8.10
N HIS A 90 29.96 10.67 7.42
CA HIS A 90 28.99 9.77 6.79
C HIS A 90 28.06 9.17 7.86
N LEU A 91 28.65 8.68 8.96
CA LEU A 91 27.90 8.12 10.09
C LEU A 91 26.93 9.15 10.68
N ALA A 92 27.41 10.36 10.97
CA ALA A 92 26.56 11.42 11.51
C ALA A 92 25.40 11.79 10.57
N GLY A 93 25.65 11.92 9.27
CA GLY A 93 24.62 12.25 8.29
C GLY A 93 23.58 11.13 8.12
N PHE A 94 24.03 9.88 7.93
CA PHE A 94 23.12 8.74 7.81
C PHE A 94 22.36 8.45 9.11
N ALA A 95 22.98 8.66 10.29
CA ALA A 95 22.28 8.57 11.56
C ALA A 95 21.16 9.63 11.67
N GLY A 96 21.42 10.86 11.22
CA GLY A 96 20.39 11.90 11.13
C GLY A 96 19.24 11.49 10.19
N CYS A 97 19.55 11.00 8.99
CA CYS A 97 18.53 10.49 8.06
C CYS A 97 17.71 9.34 8.66
N ALA A 98 18.38 8.39 9.34
CA ALA A 98 17.73 7.25 9.97
C ALA A 98 16.80 7.68 11.10
N LEU A 99 17.24 8.59 11.99
CA LEU A 99 16.40 9.11 13.07
C LEU A 99 15.13 9.77 12.53
N LEU A 100 15.24 10.61 11.49
CA LEU A 100 14.08 11.25 10.85
C LEU A 100 13.17 10.22 10.19
N TYR A 101 13.74 9.24 9.50
CA TYR A 101 12.98 8.15 8.86
C TYR A 101 12.19 7.35 9.91
N PHE A 102 12.85 6.91 10.98
CA PHE A 102 12.19 6.12 12.03
C PHE A 102 11.16 6.93 12.82
N ALA A 103 11.36 8.25 12.97
CA ALA A 103 10.35 9.11 13.58
C ALA A 103 9.07 9.17 12.73
N PHE A 104 9.18 9.36 11.41
CA PHE A 104 8.02 9.32 10.52
C PHE A 104 7.40 7.93 10.43
N LEU A 105 8.22 6.87 10.34
CA LEU A 105 7.73 5.49 10.34
C LEU A 105 6.93 5.20 11.60
N TYR A 106 7.40 5.63 12.78
CA TYR A 106 6.68 5.47 14.02
C TYR A 106 5.31 6.18 14.02
N GLN A 107 5.23 7.38 13.44
CA GLN A 107 3.96 8.11 13.30
C GLN A 107 2.98 7.38 12.38
N ASP A 108 3.45 6.92 11.22
CA ASP A 108 2.63 6.21 10.23
C ASP A 108 2.14 4.86 10.78
N THR A 109 3.03 4.08 11.40
CA THR A 109 2.65 2.81 12.06
C THR A 109 1.70 3.07 13.23
N GLY A 110 1.90 4.14 13.99
CA GLY A 110 0.98 4.53 15.06
C GLY A 110 -0.41 4.87 14.54
N TRP A 111 -0.53 5.46 13.35
CA TRP A 111 -1.82 5.70 12.68
C TRP A 111 -2.47 4.39 12.26
N LEU A 112 -1.72 3.49 11.62
CA LEU A 112 -2.22 2.19 11.17
C LEU A 112 -2.70 1.33 12.35
N ASN A 113 -1.96 1.31 13.45
CA ASN A 113 -2.35 0.60 14.68
C ASN A 113 -3.69 1.10 15.24
N ARG A 114 -3.98 2.40 15.14
CA ARG A 114 -5.28 2.95 15.57
C ARG A 114 -6.41 2.53 14.61
N LEU A 115 -6.15 2.56 13.31
CA LEU A 115 -7.09 2.08 12.31
C LEU A 115 -7.44 0.61 12.55
N GLU A 116 -6.44 -0.25 12.74
CA GLU A 116 -6.61 -1.67 13.04
C GLU A 116 -7.40 -1.89 14.34
N ALA A 117 -7.05 -1.19 15.42
CA ALA A 117 -7.78 -1.31 16.70
C ALA A 117 -9.25 -0.86 16.58
N ASN A 118 -9.52 0.19 15.80
CA ASN A 118 -10.90 0.63 15.54
C ASN A 118 -11.66 -0.38 14.66
N ALA A 119 -10.99 -1.02 13.71
CA ALA A 119 -11.57 -2.06 12.87
C ALA A 119 -11.93 -3.31 13.68
N GLU A 120 -11.02 -3.79 14.55
CA GLU A 120 -11.28 -4.89 15.48
C GLU A 120 -12.49 -4.57 16.37
N LYS A 121 -12.49 -3.40 17.01
CA LYS A 121 -13.61 -2.98 17.86
C LYS A 121 -14.95 -2.92 17.10
N LEU A 122 -14.94 -2.46 15.85
CA LEU A 122 -16.15 -2.33 15.04
C LEU A 122 -16.67 -3.72 14.63
N THR A 123 -15.78 -4.59 14.15
CA THR A 123 -16.12 -5.93 13.65
C THR A 123 -16.50 -6.90 14.77
N ASP A 124 -15.96 -6.74 15.98
CA ASP A 124 -16.35 -7.51 17.18
C ASP A 124 -17.84 -7.41 17.53
N SER A 125 -18.49 -6.31 17.13
CA SER A 125 -19.92 -6.08 17.37
C SER A 125 -20.83 -6.75 16.34
N LEU A 126 -20.27 -7.31 15.27
CA LEU A 126 -21.02 -7.94 14.19
C LEU A 126 -21.53 -9.33 14.58
N ALA A 127 -22.70 -9.67 14.05
CA ALA A 127 -23.16 -11.05 14.10
C ALA A 127 -22.22 -11.94 13.26
N PRO A 128 -21.89 -13.16 13.72
CA PRO A 128 -21.08 -14.08 12.94
C PRO A 128 -21.66 -14.34 11.54
N GLY A 129 -20.81 -14.32 10.52
CA GLY A 129 -21.21 -14.51 9.11
C GLY A 129 -21.78 -13.26 8.44
N THR A 130 -21.75 -12.10 9.09
CA THR A 130 -22.13 -10.83 8.45
C THR A 130 -21.25 -10.58 7.22
N ARG A 131 -21.87 -10.24 6.09
CA ARG A 131 -21.15 -9.79 4.89
C ARG A 131 -20.89 -8.30 4.96
N VAL A 132 -19.65 -7.90 4.73
CA VAL A 132 -19.22 -6.50 4.73
C VAL A 132 -18.51 -6.13 3.44
N VAL A 133 -18.73 -4.90 3.00
CA VAL A 133 -17.92 -4.22 1.99
C VAL A 133 -17.16 -3.09 2.68
N VAL A 134 -15.87 -2.94 2.37
CA VAL A 134 -14.99 -1.97 3.02
C VAL A 134 -14.54 -0.93 2.00
N THR A 135 -14.92 0.33 2.24
CA THR A 135 -14.60 1.47 1.36
C THR A 135 -13.94 2.55 2.22
N ILE A 136 -12.63 2.38 2.47
CA ILE A 136 -11.86 3.30 3.30
C ILE A 136 -10.60 3.72 2.57
N ASP A 137 -10.23 4.99 2.76
CA ASP A 137 -9.09 5.58 2.07
C ASP A 137 -7.88 5.77 2.97
N ALA A 138 -6.71 5.65 2.35
CA ALA A 138 -5.48 6.08 2.97
C ALA A 138 -5.44 7.62 3.04
N PRO A 139 -4.72 8.21 4.02
CA PRO A 139 -4.52 9.65 4.05
C PRO A 139 -3.96 10.19 2.72
N PRO A 140 -4.38 11.38 2.26
CA PRO A 140 -3.89 11.93 1.00
C PRO A 140 -2.36 11.99 0.95
N GLY A 141 -1.78 11.45 -0.12
CA GLY A 141 -0.32 11.37 -0.30
C GLY A 141 0.38 10.25 0.47
N SER A 142 -0.36 9.39 1.17
CA SER A 142 0.16 8.16 1.75
C SER A 142 0.65 7.19 0.67
N ARG A 143 1.69 6.42 1.00
CA ARG A 143 2.17 5.30 0.17
C ARG A 143 1.58 3.95 0.60
N ILE A 144 0.75 3.94 1.64
CA ILE A 144 0.07 2.75 2.16
C ILE A 144 -1.30 2.73 1.50
N GLN A 145 -1.39 2.20 0.27
CA GLN A 145 -2.62 2.30 -0.53
C GLN A 145 -3.72 1.32 -0.08
N PHE A 146 -3.33 0.16 0.45
CA PHE A 146 -4.25 -0.94 0.74
C PHE A 146 -4.65 -1.00 2.23
N VAL A 147 -5.14 0.11 2.77
CA VAL A 147 -5.52 0.23 4.20
C VAL A 147 -6.81 -0.53 4.54
N GLN A 148 -7.68 -0.80 3.57
CA GLN A 148 -8.89 -1.60 3.72
C GLN A 148 -8.62 -3.01 4.25
N HIS A 149 -7.45 -3.59 3.93
CA HIS A 149 -7.04 -4.89 4.45
C HIS A 149 -6.91 -4.93 5.99
N ALA A 150 -6.76 -3.77 6.65
CA ALA A 150 -6.82 -3.69 8.11
C ALA A 150 -8.19 -4.15 8.66
N VAL A 151 -9.27 -3.79 7.95
CA VAL A 151 -10.64 -4.19 8.32
C VAL A 151 -10.91 -5.64 7.94
N GLU A 152 -10.44 -6.07 6.77
CA GLU A 152 -10.61 -7.46 6.34
C GLU A 152 -9.86 -8.43 7.26
N ARG A 153 -8.67 -8.04 7.74
CA ARG A 153 -7.95 -8.78 8.79
C ARG A 153 -8.80 -8.92 10.04
N ALA A 154 -9.43 -7.83 10.49
CA ALA A 154 -10.29 -7.84 11.66
C ALA A 154 -11.54 -8.74 11.47
N CYS A 155 -12.01 -8.90 10.23
CA CYS A 155 -13.14 -9.77 9.93
C CYS A 155 -12.84 -11.28 10.01
N ILE A 156 -11.57 -11.70 10.00
CA ILE A 156 -11.21 -13.11 9.96
C ILE A 156 -11.82 -13.86 11.16
N GLY A 157 -12.64 -14.87 10.88
CA GLY A 157 -13.34 -15.68 11.88
C GLY A 157 -14.67 -15.11 12.38
N HIS A 158 -15.07 -13.92 11.94
CA HIS A 158 -16.28 -13.23 12.40
C HIS A 158 -17.21 -12.80 11.24
N CYS A 159 -16.66 -12.17 10.20
CA CYS A 159 -17.41 -11.68 9.04
C CYS A 159 -16.79 -12.13 7.72
N PHE A 160 -17.51 -11.88 6.63
CA PHE A 160 -17.02 -12.10 5.27
C PHE A 160 -16.76 -10.77 4.58
N SER A 161 -15.53 -10.56 4.09
CA SER A 161 -15.25 -9.49 3.13
C SER A 161 -15.88 -9.89 1.79
N TYR A 162 -17.03 -9.31 1.49
CA TYR A 162 -17.85 -9.70 0.33
C TYR A 162 -17.24 -9.26 -1.00
N ALA A 163 -16.46 -8.17 -0.96
CA ALA A 163 -15.71 -7.62 -2.09
C ALA A 163 -14.30 -8.25 -2.24
N ASN A 164 -14.03 -9.38 -1.59
CA ASN A 164 -12.72 -10.04 -1.75
C ASN A 164 -12.61 -10.66 -3.16
N TYR A 165 -11.69 -10.15 -3.97
CA TYR A 165 -11.46 -10.60 -5.34
C TYR A 165 -10.79 -11.99 -5.42
N GLU A 166 -10.13 -12.47 -4.36
CA GLU A 166 -9.29 -13.67 -4.39
C GLU A 166 -10.08 -14.92 -4.86
N PRO A 167 -11.28 -15.22 -4.32
CA PRO A 167 -12.04 -16.41 -4.74
C PRO A 167 -12.58 -16.31 -6.17
N ALA A 168 -12.84 -15.10 -6.67
CA ALA A 168 -13.31 -14.84 -8.02
C ALA A 168 -12.18 -14.91 -9.07
N SER A 169 -10.95 -14.57 -8.67
CA SER A 169 -9.80 -14.42 -9.58
C SER A 169 -9.27 -15.69 -10.22
N LYS A 170 -9.65 -16.87 -9.72
CA LYS A 170 -9.10 -18.20 -10.10
C LYS A 170 -7.58 -18.35 -9.89
N GLU A 171 -6.89 -17.33 -9.38
CA GLU A 171 -5.45 -17.34 -9.03
C GLU A 171 -5.18 -18.17 -7.77
N PHE A 172 -6.17 -18.21 -6.88
CA PHE A 172 -6.12 -18.94 -5.62
C PHE A 172 -6.77 -20.33 -5.75
N ARG A 173 -6.43 -21.22 -4.83
CA ARG A 173 -7.04 -22.56 -4.76
C ARG A 173 -8.51 -22.51 -4.35
N VAL A 174 -8.89 -21.49 -3.58
CA VAL A 174 -10.28 -21.24 -3.20
C VAL A 174 -11.00 -20.61 -4.38
N ARG A 175 -12.21 -21.08 -4.66
CA ARG A 175 -13.02 -20.61 -5.79
C ARG A 175 -14.44 -20.43 -5.34
N VAL A 176 -15.07 -19.41 -5.88
CA VAL A 176 -16.49 -19.13 -5.65
C VAL A 176 -17.31 -19.44 -6.90
N GLN A 177 -18.59 -19.74 -6.71
CA GLN A 177 -19.57 -19.89 -7.78
C GLN A 177 -20.52 -18.71 -7.77
N GLU A 178 -21.15 -18.43 -8.92
CA GLU A 178 -22.19 -17.41 -9.03
C GLU A 178 -23.33 -17.65 -8.02
N GLY A 179 -23.84 -16.57 -7.42
CA GLY A 179 -24.87 -16.62 -6.38
C GLY A 179 -24.37 -17.05 -4.99
N SER A 180 -23.05 -17.07 -4.77
CA SER A 180 -22.47 -17.40 -3.46
C SER A 180 -22.87 -16.39 -2.38
N PRO A 181 -23.33 -16.84 -1.21
CA PRO A 181 -23.69 -15.96 -0.10
C PRO A 181 -22.48 -15.49 0.72
N VAL A 182 -21.25 -15.74 0.27
CA VAL A 182 -20.02 -15.47 1.04
C VAL A 182 -19.20 -14.33 0.44
N VAL A 183 -19.09 -14.28 -0.88
CA VAL A 183 -18.25 -13.35 -1.64
C VAL A 183 -18.75 -13.28 -3.08
N THR A 184 -18.59 -12.14 -3.74
CA THR A 184 -18.96 -11.98 -5.15
C THR A 184 -18.16 -12.91 -6.06
N SER A 185 -18.75 -13.32 -7.18
CA SER A 185 -18.12 -14.23 -8.15
C SER A 185 -17.40 -13.54 -9.30
N SER A 186 -17.39 -12.20 -9.33
CA SER A 186 -16.78 -11.38 -10.38
C SER A 186 -15.64 -10.55 -9.81
N THR A 187 -14.48 -10.59 -10.46
CA THR A 187 -13.32 -9.77 -10.08
C THR A 187 -13.56 -8.29 -10.31
N ASP A 188 -14.23 -7.92 -11.41
CA ASP A 188 -14.58 -6.53 -11.69
C ASP A 188 -15.57 -6.00 -10.64
N THR A 189 -16.60 -6.78 -10.31
CA THR A 189 -17.56 -6.40 -9.27
C THR A 189 -16.90 -6.29 -7.90
N ALA A 190 -15.97 -7.18 -7.57
CA ALA A 190 -15.18 -7.08 -6.34
C ALA A 190 -14.37 -5.78 -6.28
N GLU A 191 -13.73 -5.40 -7.39
CA GLU A 191 -12.97 -4.15 -7.50
C GLU A 191 -13.89 -2.93 -7.38
N ASP A 192 -14.99 -2.89 -8.12
CA ASP A 192 -15.96 -1.78 -8.07
C ASP A 192 -16.55 -1.62 -6.66
N MET A 193 -16.83 -2.73 -5.96
CA MET A 193 -17.27 -2.69 -4.56
C MET A 193 -16.20 -2.14 -3.62
N ALA A 194 -14.93 -2.52 -3.84
CA ALA A 194 -13.81 -2.09 -3.01
C ALA A 194 -13.38 -0.63 -3.25
N SER A 195 -13.53 -0.14 -4.49
CA SER A 195 -13.27 1.25 -4.87
C SER A 195 -14.43 2.18 -4.51
N GLY A 196 -15.61 1.63 -4.21
CA GLY A 196 -16.83 2.38 -3.93
C GLY A 196 -17.65 2.71 -5.19
N GLU A 197 -17.22 2.29 -6.37
CA GLU A 197 -17.88 2.59 -7.66
C GLU A 197 -19.11 1.70 -7.94
N TYR A 198 -19.47 0.80 -7.02
CA TYR A 198 -20.59 -0.13 -7.17
C TYR A 198 -21.89 0.36 -6.53
N GLU A 199 -22.99 0.26 -7.28
CA GLU A 199 -24.35 0.43 -6.78
C GLU A 199 -24.91 -0.93 -6.31
N VAL A 200 -25.37 -1.00 -5.06
CA VAL A 200 -25.78 -2.26 -4.42
C VAL A 200 -27.00 -2.89 -5.11
N ASP A 201 -26.87 -4.16 -5.54
CA ASP A 201 -27.98 -4.92 -6.11
C ASP A 201 -28.79 -5.66 -5.01
N ASP A 202 -30.08 -5.91 -5.26
CA ASP A 202 -30.96 -6.62 -4.33
C ASP A 202 -30.48 -8.06 -4.06
N SER A 203 -29.84 -8.70 -5.05
CA SER A 203 -29.30 -10.06 -4.93
C SER A 203 -28.09 -10.17 -4.00
N ASP A 204 -27.39 -9.06 -3.73
CA ASP A 204 -26.27 -9.04 -2.82
C ASP A 204 -26.71 -9.01 -1.35
N LEU A 205 -27.93 -8.56 -1.07
CA LEU A 205 -28.41 -8.31 0.29
C LEU A 205 -28.65 -9.60 1.10
N PRO A 206 -28.56 -9.54 2.45
CA PRO A 206 -28.11 -8.42 3.27
C PRO A 206 -26.60 -8.16 3.19
N LEU A 207 -26.22 -6.88 3.10
CA LEU A 207 -24.86 -6.37 3.18
C LEU A 207 -24.74 -5.21 4.18
N LYS A 208 -23.53 -5.01 4.71
CA LYS A 208 -23.14 -3.82 5.45
C LYS A 208 -21.93 -3.16 4.81
N GLN A 209 -21.81 -1.84 4.93
CA GLN A 209 -20.62 -1.11 4.51
C GLN A 209 -19.86 -0.60 5.73
N ILE A 210 -18.54 -0.80 5.75
CA ILE A 210 -17.62 -0.16 6.68
C ILE A 210 -16.91 0.98 5.96
N TYR A 211 -16.97 2.18 6.55
CA TYR A 211 -16.53 3.41 5.92
C TYR A 211 -15.92 4.40 6.93
N GLN A 212 -15.27 5.45 6.43
CA GLN A 212 -14.68 6.52 7.25
C GLN A 212 -15.70 7.63 7.53
N CYS A 213 -16.17 7.69 8.77
CA CYS A 213 -17.23 8.62 9.19
C CYS A 213 -16.73 9.91 9.88
N ASP A 214 -15.42 10.14 9.92
CA ASP A 214 -14.84 11.37 10.47
C ASP A 214 -13.73 11.89 9.55
N ALA A 215 -14.02 12.98 8.82
CA ALA A 215 -13.05 13.63 7.93
C ALA A 215 -11.82 14.19 8.65
N ARG A 216 -11.87 14.37 9.98
CA ARG A 216 -10.74 14.84 10.78
C ARG A 216 -9.88 13.70 11.32
N ASP A 217 -10.43 12.49 11.37
CA ASP A 217 -9.75 11.31 11.88
C ASP A 217 -10.14 10.09 11.05
N LEU A 218 -9.36 9.88 9.97
CA LEU A 218 -9.51 8.76 9.04
C LEU A 218 -9.33 7.38 9.68
N THR A 219 -8.88 7.30 10.95
CA THR A 219 -8.85 6.02 11.67
C THR A 219 -10.20 5.62 12.24
N LYS A 220 -11.17 6.54 12.30
CA LYS A 220 -12.51 6.26 12.82
C LYS A 220 -13.39 5.65 11.75
N LEU A 221 -13.87 4.46 12.06
CA LEU A 221 -14.71 3.67 11.18
C LEU A 221 -16.13 3.62 11.71
N CYS A 222 -17.08 3.63 10.79
CA CYS A 222 -18.49 3.40 11.07
C CYS A 222 -18.99 2.26 10.19
N ILE A 223 -20.15 1.72 10.57
CA ILE A 223 -20.83 0.69 9.81
C ILE A 223 -22.27 1.11 9.54
N ARG A 224 -22.77 0.81 8.34
CA ARG A 224 -24.18 0.97 7.99
C ARG A 224 -24.72 -0.30 7.33
N ASP A 225 -26.02 -0.50 7.48
CA ASP A 225 -26.77 -1.43 6.63
C ASP A 225 -26.91 -0.84 5.23
N LEU A 226 -26.80 -1.69 4.22
CA LEU A 226 -27.01 -1.32 2.83
C LEU A 226 -28.40 -1.76 2.35
N ALA A 227 -28.98 -0.96 1.46
CA ALA A 227 -30.19 -1.28 0.70
C ALA A 227 -29.87 -1.33 -0.80
N ALA A 228 -30.77 -1.94 -1.58
CA ALA A 228 -30.65 -1.96 -3.03
C ALA A 228 -30.70 -0.52 -3.57
N GLY A 229 -29.79 -0.19 -4.49
CA GLY A 229 -29.60 1.16 -5.05
C GLY A 229 -28.75 2.09 -4.17
N ASP A 230 -28.23 1.64 -3.02
CA ASP A 230 -27.27 2.43 -2.26
C ASP A 230 -25.94 2.52 -3.04
N ASP A 231 -25.41 3.75 -3.16
CA ASP A 231 -24.06 4.00 -3.63
C ASP A 231 -23.06 3.71 -2.52
N LEU A 232 -21.94 3.06 -2.86
CA LEU A 232 -20.84 2.82 -1.95
C LEU A 232 -19.85 3.99 -1.88
N ASP A 233 -19.82 4.89 -2.87
CA ASP A 233 -19.01 6.10 -2.83
C ASP A 233 -19.66 7.14 -1.92
N ILE A 234 -19.25 7.13 -0.65
CA ILE A 234 -19.73 8.08 0.34
C ILE A 234 -18.62 9.04 0.75
N GLU A 235 -18.96 10.33 0.76
CA GLU A 235 -18.04 11.37 1.21
C GLU A 235 -17.56 11.07 2.63
N ILE A 236 -16.24 11.08 2.84
CA ILE A 236 -15.63 10.87 4.14
C ILE A 236 -16.18 11.88 5.15
N GLY A 237 -16.67 11.39 6.29
CA GLY A 237 -17.33 12.25 7.29
C GLY A 237 -18.78 12.63 6.97
N GLY A 238 -19.26 12.25 5.79
CA GLY A 238 -20.66 12.34 5.40
C GLY A 238 -21.53 11.40 6.24
N LYS A 239 -22.78 11.80 6.43
CA LYS A 239 -23.82 10.89 6.93
C LYS A 239 -24.48 10.22 5.74
N PRO A 240 -24.56 8.88 5.70
CA PRO A 240 -25.33 8.20 4.67
C PRO A 240 -26.81 8.62 4.76
N GLY A 241 -27.39 9.02 3.63
CA GLY A 241 -28.81 9.35 3.49
C GLY A 241 -29.19 10.82 3.70
N ARG A 242 -29.09 11.61 2.62
CA ARG A 242 -30.13 12.52 2.09
C ARG A 242 -29.58 13.23 0.85
N HIS A 243 -29.84 12.65 -0.32
CA HIS A 243 -30.10 13.45 -1.52
C HIS A 243 -31.61 13.59 -1.68
#